data_AF-Q4C368-F1
#
_entry.id   AF-Q4C368-F1
#
_cell.length_a   1.000
_cell.length_b   1.000
_cell.length_c   1.000
_cell.angle_alpha   90.00
_cell.angle_beta   90.00
_cell.angle_gamma   90.00
#
_symmetry.space_group_name_H-M   'P 1'
#
loop_
_entity.id
_entity.type
_entity.pdbx_description
1 polymer ?
#
loop_
_entity_poly.entity_id
_entity_poly.type
_entity_poly.pdbx_seq_one_letter_code
_entity_poly.pdbx_strand_id
1 'polypeptide(L)'
;MSSYDEAYDLLLYSDKLPRRNDGRLNGKTLESYRFVENGGWYFSATDPETGEERLWGQFKPNYPKTDKQGKIRKYESPPKEPTEIICLKVSHWIGLKVASRAGLLKEYRERVRDSWVATENISYRKFLSHHDQGFWKWVKDNVDVAIAPVEGVKKAGALLSKGVAALSVVGIWNGSPKNEEGIPELHPQLKYFAQPGREAVIVFDQDGKIKTQASVTAARERLSDCFRQACCKVTCLAWETEEKGIDDAIAANGSQWFDEMWKKRGSKPKTVKLSRIEHDLPAWNEKSITDWLATLYEKKLIYEDRTKEWYLYGGQKEGVWSITSNESIERMLMTQMDNLLDESKKFNKQIYTAMKSVKESNRDKFEKKELLSQLKEQLIDYRSYKLRFVKDCRERLSRVVLIDKFVSKSDPNLIPMANGVLDLQDRILHPHSPKNHYTSALPYEYAPNTPYQPIKEWLIEMLEGDLSLVEGCPSVSARGRDRSLRLAEVFGVNRTWGNRKIYLNPIGDRTGRV
;
A
#
# COMPACT_ATOMS: atom_id res chain seq x y z
N MET A 1 12.42 -2.47 -28.54
CA MET A 1 13.04 -3.29 -27.47
C MET A 1 14.50 -2.88 -27.45
N SER A 2 14.90 -2.09 -26.46
CA SER A 2 16.32 -1.74 -26.26
C SER A 2 17.08 -3.01 -25.87
N SER A 3 18.29 -3.20 -26.39
CA SER A 3 19.16 -4.29 -25.93
C SER A 3 19.46 -4.11 -24.43
N TYR A 4 19.77 -5.20 -23.72
CA TYR A 4 20.02 -5.18 -22.28
C TYR A 4 21.16 -4.21 -21.88
N ASP A 5 22.14 -3.99 -22.76
CA ASP A 5 23.25 -3.06 -22.55
C ASP A 5 22.80 -1.59 -22.59
N GLU A 6 21.83 -1.23 -23.45
CA GLU A 6 21.34 0.15 -23.57
C GLU A 6 20.74 0.71 -22.27
N ALA A 7 20.05 -0.13 -21.47
CA ALA A 7 19.45 0.34 -20.22
C ALA A 7 20.52 0.66 -19.15
N TYR A 8 21.61 -0.11 -19.12
CA TYR A 8 22.75 0.17 -18.26
C TYR A 8 23.50 1.41 -18.71
N ASP A 9 23.67 1.60 -20.03
CA ASP A 9 24.35 2.78 -20.58
C ASP A 9 23.56 4.08 -20.32
N LEU A 10 22.23 4.02 -20.36
CA LEU A 10 21.36 5.17 -20.07
C LEU A 10 21.30 5.54 -18.59
N LEU A 11 21.46 4.57 -17.68
CA LEU A 11 21.37 4.83 -16.23
C LEU A 11 22.74 4.94 -15.55
N LEU A 12 23.70 4.07 -15.85
CA LEU A 12 24.93 3.87 -15.09
C LEU A 12 26.16 4.46 -15.77
N TYR A 13 25.99 5.60 -16.46
CA TYR A 13 27.08 6.28 -17.17
C TYR A 13 27.99 7.12 -16.27
N SER A 14 27.59 7.45 -15.03
CA SER A 14 28.39 8.33 -14.17
C SER A 14 29.78 7.76 -13.86
N ASP A 15 30.82 8.56 -14.08
CA ASP A 15 32.20 8.20 -13.76
C ASP A 15 32.44 8.05 -12.25
N LYS A 16 31.56 8.64 -11.43
CA LYS A 16 31.65 8.54 -9.97
C LYS A 16 31.23 7.17 -9.46
N LEU A 17 30.70 6.28 -10.30
CA LEU A 17 30.24 4.96 -9.88
C LEU A 17 31.41 4.02 -9.55
N PRO A 18 31.26 3.11 -8.56
CA PRO A 18 32.34 2.20 -8.18
C PRO A 18 32.66 1.22 -9.32
N ARG A 19 33.89 1.28 -9.81
CA ARG A 19 34.43 0.42 -10.87
C ARG A 19 35.57 -0.45 -10.35
N ARG A 20 35.81 -1.56 -11.04
CA ARG A 20 36.97 -2.44 -10.86
C ARG A 20 38.18 -1.84 -11.58
N ASN A 21 39.37 -2.40 -11.33
CA ASN A 21 40.62 -1.98 -11.98
C ASN A 21 40.59 -2.09 -13.51
N ASP A 22 39.71 -2.93 -14.06
CA ASP A 22 39.49 -3.12 -15.51
C ASP A 22 38.49 -2.11 -16.11
N GLY A 23 38.00 -1.13 -15.34
CA GLY A 23 37.04 -0.12 -15.77
C GLY A 23 35.57 -0.55 -15.74
N ARG A 24 35.27 -1.84 -15.52
CA ARG A 24 33.90 -2.34 -15.42
C ARG A 24 33.25 -1.91 -14.11
N LEU A 25 31.94 -1.60 -14.13
CA LEU A 25 31.16 -1.42 -12.91
C LEU A 25 31.31 -2.64 -11.98
N ASN A 26 31.44 -2.40 -10.68
CA ASN A 26 31.61 -3.50 -9.75
C ASN A 26 30.37 -4.39 -9.67
N GLY A 27 30.55 -5.65 -9.28
CA GLY A 27 29.46 -6.63 -9.25
C GLY A 27 28.30 -6.21 -8.34
N LYS A 28 28.59 -5.53 -7.23
CA LYS A 28 27.56 -5.03 -6.30
C LYS A 28 26.65 -3.98 -6.95
N THR A 29 27.20 -3.07 -7.74
CA THR A 29 26.43 -2.04 -8.45
C THR A 29 25.57 -2.69 -9.52
N LEU A 30 26.15 -3.56 -10.34
CA LEU A 30 25.41 -4.29 -11.37
C LEU A 30 24.26 -5.12 -10.78
N GLU A 31 24.52 -5.91 -9.73
CA GLU A 31 23.47 -6.70 -9.08
C GLU A 31 22.36 -5.80 -8.52
N SER A 32 22.71 -4.67 -7.92
CA SER A 32 21.71 -3.71 -7.45
C SER A 32 20.87 -3.12 -8.57
N TYR A 33 21.35 -3.09 -9.82
CA TYR A 33 20.62 -2.58 -10.98
C TYR A 33 20.06 -3.65 -11.91
N ARG A 34 20.25 -4.94 -11.61
CA ARG A 34 19.82 -6.07 -12.43
C ARG A 34 18.35 -6.05 -12.86
N PHE A 35 17.48 -5.44 -12.06
CA PHE A 35 16.06 -5.27 -12.38
C PHE A 35 15.79 -4.55 -13.72
N VAL A 36 16.71 -3.70 -14.20
CA VAL A 36 16.58 -2.99 -15.49
C VAL A 36 16.59 -3.94 -16.69
N GLU A 37 17.16 -5.14 -16.52
CA GLU A 37 17.16 -6.21 -17.53
C GLU A 37 15.74 -6.67 -17.85
N ASN A 38 14.78 -6.53 -16.93
CA ASN A 38 13.40 -6.91 -17.20
C ASN A 38 12.63 -5.91 -18.09
N GLY A 39 13.34 -4.95 -18.69
CA GLY A 39 12.80 -3.92 -19.55
C GLY A 39 12.09 -2.79 -18.81
N GLY A 40 11.76 -1.75 -19.56
CA GLY A 40 11.10 -0.56 -19.05
C GLY A 40 11.03 0.54 -20.10
N TRP A 41 10.71 1.75 -19.64
CA TRP A 41 10.63 2.95 -20.46
C TRP A 41 11.67 3.95 -19.99
N TYR A 42 12.50 4.45 -20.90
CA TYR A 42 13.40 5.56 -20.63
C TYR A 42 12.79 6.87 -21.17
N PHE A 43 12.79 7.90 -20.34
CA PHE A 43 12.33 9.24 -20.69
C PHE A 43 13.54 10.18 -20.67
N SER A 44 14.13 10.42 -21.85
CA SER A 44 15.22 11.39 -22.00
C SER A 44 14.70 12.82 -21.86
N ALA A 45 15.47 13.67 -21.19
CA ALA A 45 15.26 15.12 -21.25
C ALA A 45 15.71 15.65 -22.61
N THR A 46 15.10 16.74 -23.07
CA THR A 46 15.59 17.50 -24.22
C THR A 46 16.23 18.79 -23.75
N ASP A 47 17.28 19.22 -24.43
CA ASP A 47 17.78 20.58 -24.30
C ASP A 47 16.71 21.56 -24.78
N PRO A 48 16.29 22.54 -23.96
CA PRO A 48 15.21 23.43 -24.32
C PRO A 48 15.60 24.54 -25.32
N GLU A 49 16.89 24.73 -25.60
CA GLU A 49 17.40 25.68 -26.59
C GLU A 49 17.63 24.99 -27.95
N THR A 50 18.28 23.82 -27.96
CA THR A 50 18.61 23.10 -29.21
C THR A 50 17.58 22.06 -29.63
N GLY A 51 16.79 21.54 -28.68
CA GLY A 51 15.90 20.41 -28.92
C GLY A 51 16.62 19.06 -29.00
N GLU A 52 17.93 19.01 -28.75
CA GLU A 52 18.69 17.77 -28.75
C GLU A 52 18.40 16.93 -27.51
N GLU A 53 18.57 15.61 -27.63
CA GLU A 53 18.42 14.72 -26.50
C GLU A 53 19.57 14.85 -25.53
N ARG A 54 19.23 14.97 -24.24
CA ARG A 54 20.19 14.86 -23.16
C ARG A 54 20.30 13.41 -22.73
N LEU A 55 21.50 13.03 -22.32
CA LEU A 55 21.75 11.71 -21.73
C LEU A 55 20.92 11.51 -20.46
N TRP A 56 20.71 12.58 -19.68
CA TRP A 56 19.95 12.54 -18.45
C TRP A 56 18.44 12.29 -18.69
N GLY A 57 17.84 11.46 -17.84
CA GLY A 57 16.43 11.09 -17.93
C GLY A 57 15.94 10.28 -16.73
N GLN A 58 14.75 9.70 -16.85
CA GLN A 58 14.21 8.75 -15.88
C GLN A 58 13.89 7.42 -16.53
N PHE A 59 14.30 6.32 -15.88
CA PHE A 59 13.89 4.98 -16.25
C PHE A 59 12.70 4.52 -15.40
N LYS A 60 11.67 4.02 -16.06
CA LYS A 60 10.54 3.34 -15.44
C LYS A 60 10.63 1.84 -15.71
N PRO A 61 11.09 1.02 -14.76
CA PRO A 61 11.15 -0.43 -14.94
C PRO A 61 9.75 -1.04 -15.06
N ASN A 62 9.64 -2.15 -15.78
CA ASN A 62 8.43 -2.98 -15.80
C ASN A 62 8.13 -3.56 -14.41
N TYR A 63 9.18 -3.95 -13.69
CA TYR A 63 9.12 -4.50 -12.34
C TYR A 63 9.89 -3.59 -11.38
N PRO A 64 9.23 -2.59 -10.77
CA PRO A 64 9.88 -1.63 -9.88
C PRO A 64 10.33 -2.30 -8.58
N LYS A 65 11.42 -1.79 -8.02
CA LYS A 65 11.90 -2.23 -6.71
C LYS A 65 10.98 -1.78 -5.59
N THR A 66 10.98 -2.59 -4.55
CA THR A 66 10.40 -2.24 -3.26
C THR A 66 11.53 -2.00 -2.25
N ASP A 67 11.45 -0.91 -1.50
CA ASP A 67 12.41 -0.68 -0.42
C ASP A 67 12.16 -1.61 0.78
N LYS A 68 13.05 -1.56 1.78
CA LYS A 68 12.94 -2.38 3.01
C LYS A 68 11.64 -2.14 3.81
N GLN A 69 10.95 -1.03 3.53
CA GLN A 69 9.72 -0.62 4.21
C GLN A 69 8.47 -0.92 3.38
N GLY A 70 8.61 -1.65 2.27
CA GLY A 70 7.50 -2.02 1.41
C GLY A 70 7.08 -0.93 0.40
N LYS A 71 7.80 0.20 0.30
CA LYS A 71 7.46 1.27 -0.63
C LYS A 71 8.05 1.00 -2.02
N ILE A 72 7.19 1.00 -3.02
CA ILE A 72 7.57 0.82 -4.43
C ILE A 72 8.24 2.09 -4.96
N ARG A 73 9.44 1.95 -5.52
CA ARG A 73 10.14 3.00 -6.25
C ARG A 73 9.81 2.91 -7.74
N LYS A 74 8.91 3.77 -8.20
CA LYS A 74 8.35 3.73 -9.57
C LYS A 74 9.31 4.17 -10.68
N TYR A 75 10.28 5.03 -10.36
CA TYR A 75 11.23 5.60 -11.32
C TYR A 75 12.64 5.60 -10.74
N GLU A 76 13.64 5.47 -11.61
CA GLU A 76 15.05 5.51 -11.27
C GLU A 76 15.72 6.60 -12.12
N SER A 77 16.55 7.41 -11.48
CA SER A 77 17.39 8.42 -12.14
C SER A 77 18.84 7.94 -12.18
N PRO A 78 19.65 8.42 -13.14
CA PRO A 78 21.08 8.12 -13.19
C PRO A 78 21.74 8.45 -11.83
N PRO A 79 22.33 7.45 -11.13
CA PRO A 79 22.95 7.69 -9.83
C PRO A 79 24.22 8.53 -9.98
N LYS A 80 24.46 9.39 -8.97
CA LYS A 80 25.62 10.29 -8.87
C LYS A 80 25.73 11.38 -9.93
N GLU A 81 24.67 11.55 -10.72
CA GLU A 81 24.48 12.68 -11.61
C GLU A 81 23.60 13.75 -10.95
N PRO A 82 23.82 15.04 -11.24
CA PRO A 82 22.91 16.10 -10.85
C PRO A 82 21.50 15.81 -11.36
N THR A 83 20.48 16.16 -10.58
CA THR A 83 19.09 16.03 -11.04
C THR A 83 18.78 17.15 -12.03
N GLU A 84 18.13 16.83 -13.14
CA GLU A 84 17.64 17.82 -14.11
C GLU A 84 16.10 17.87 -14.15
N ILE A 85 15.58 18.84 -14.88
CA ILE A 85 14.17 18.99 -15.24
C ILE A 85 13.97 18.36 -16.62
N ILE A 86 12.94 17.53 -16.75
CA ILE A 86 12.65 16.86 -18.01
C ILE A 86 11.71 17.75 -18.84
N CYS A 87 12.30 18.37 -19.86
CA CYS A 87 11.56 18.81 -21.04
C CYS A 87 11.35 17.57 -21.92
N LEU A 88 10.10 17.15 -22.13
CA LEU A 88 9.80 15.97 -22.94
C LEU A 88 9.92 16.30 -24.43
N LYS A 89 10.23 15.30 -25.25
CA LYS A 89 10.07 15.40 -26.71
C LYS A 89 8.60 15.69 -27.06
N VAL A 90 8.38 16.74 -27.82
CA VAL A 90 7.04 17.18 -28.23
C VAL A 90 6.89 17.06 -29.73
N SER A 91 5.78 16.48 -30.20
CA SER A 91 5.48 16.47 -31.63
C SER A 91 4.86 17.79 -32.07
N HIS A 92 4.99 18.15 -33.35
CA HIS A 92 4.32 19.34 -33.89
C HIS A 92 2.80 19.33 -33.62
N TRP A 93 2.16 18.16 -33.59
CA TRP A 93 0.74 18.01 -33.23
C TRP A 93 0.43 18.48 -31.81
N ILE A 94 1.26 18.08 -30.84
CA ILE A 94 1.10 18.53 -29.44
C ILE A 94 1.42 20.03 -29.34
N GLY A 95 2.47 20.48 -30.03
CA GLY A 95 2.82 21.89 -30.12
C GLY A 95 1.67 22.77 -30.60
N LEU A 96 0.96 22.35 -31.65
CA LEU A 96 -0.25 23.04 -32.14
C LEU A 96 -1.36 23.12 -31.08
N LYS A 97 -1.53 22.10 -30.25
CA LYS A 97 -2.50 22.14 -29.13
C LYS A 97 -2.08 23.15 -28.07
N VAL A 98 -0.79 23.20 -27.73
CA VAL A 98 -0.24 24.17 -26.78
C VAL A 98 -0.44 25.60 -27.30
N ALA A 99 -0.06 25.85 -28.55
CA ALA A 99 -0.26 27.13 -29.21
C ALA A 99 -1.74 27.53 -29.28
N SER A 100 -2.63 26.57 -29.58
CA SER A 100 -4.07 26.81 -29.56
C SER A 100 -4.59 27.25 -28.19
N ARG A 101 -4.10 26.65 -27.09
CA ARG A 101 -4.51 27.06 -25.73
C ARG A 101 -3.94 28.43 -25.35
N ALA A 102 -2.74 28.75 -25.83
CA ALA A 102 -2.09 30.04 -25.59
C ALA A 102 -2.64 31.18 -26.48
N GLY A 103 -3.50 30.89 -27.47
CA GLY A 103 -3.97 31.89 -28.43
C GLY A 103 -2.98 32.20 -29.56
N LEU A 104 -1.90 31.43 -29.69
CA LEU A 104 -0.80 31.64 -30.64
C LEU A 104 -0.83 30.64 -31.82
N LEU A 105 -1.99 30.06 -32.11
CA LEU A 105 -2.13 28.99 -33.10
C LEU A 105 -1.66 29.40 -34.50
N LYS A 106 -1.93 30.64 -34.90
CA LYS A 106 -1.58 31.14 -36.25
C LYS A 106 -0.06 31.18 -36.45
N GLU A 107 0.64 31.86 -35.56
CA GLU A 107 2.11 31.97 -35.56
C GLU A 107 2.77 30.59 -35.50
N TYR A 108 2.31 29.72 -34.59
CA TYR A 108 2.88 28.38 -34.48
C TYR A 108 2.65 27.54 -35.75
N ARG A 109 1.48 27.66 -36.38
CA ARG A 109 1.18 26.97 -37.64
C ARG A 109 2.10 27.41 -38.77
N GLU A 110 2.42 28.69 -38.84
CA GLU A 110 3.36 29.24 -39.83
C GLU A 110 4.75 28.63 -39.63
N ARG A 111 5.28 28.63 -38.40
CA ARG A 111 6.57 27.98 -38.08
C ARG A 111 6.61 26.48 -38.45
N VAL A 112 5.55 25.75 -38.11
CA VAL A 112 5.42 24.32 -38.44
C VAL A 112 5.34 24.12 -39.95
N ARG A 113 4.67 25.00 -40.68
CA ARG A 113 4.57 24.93 -42.15
C ARG A 113 5.94 25.17 -42.80
N ASP A 114 6.69 26.15 -42.33
CA ASP A 114 8.03 26.44 -42.85
C ASP A 114 8.98 25.26 -42.61
N SER A 115 8.92 24.66 -41.41
CA SER A 115 9.70 23.46 -41.09
C SER A 115 9.29 22.26 -41.95
N TRP A 116 8.00 22.10 -42.25
CA TRP A 116 7.51 21.04 -43.13
C TRP A 116 7.97 21.22 -44.57
N VAL A 117 7.90 22.44 -45.12
CA VAL A 117 8.36 22.75 -46.49
C VAL A 117 9.86 22.49 -46.65
N ALA A 118 10.64 22.73 -45.60
CA ALA A 118 12.07 22.40 -45.57
C ALA A 118 12.37 20.89 -45.42
N THR A 119 11.36 20.05 -45.16
CA THR A 119 11.52 18.61 -44.99
C THR A 119 11.05 17.86 -46.24
N GLU A 120 11.96 17.17 -46.92
CA GLU A 120 11.66 16.48 -48.17
C GLU A 120 10.85 15.18 -47.97
N ASN A 121 9.97 14.86 -48.92
CA ASN A 121 9.33 13.55 -49.10
C ASN A 121 8.46 13.01 -47.95
N ILE A 122 7.75 13.90 -47.24
CA ILE A 122 6.81 13.50 -46.17
C ILE A 122 5.52 14.31 -46.23
N SER A 123 4.36 13.63 -46.10
CA SER A 123 3.07 14.31 -46.03
C SER A 123 2.94 15.13 -44.75
N TYR A 124 2.22 16.26 -44.83
CA TYR A 124 2.01 17.13 -43.66
C TYR A 124 1.45 16.37 -42.46
N ARG A 125 0.51 15.45 -42.67
CA ARG A 125 -0.06 14.62 -41.60
C ARG A 125 1.01 13.76 -40.89
N LYS A 126 1.93 13.16 -41.64
CA LYS A 126 3.02 12.36 -41.07
C LYS A 126 4.04 13.26 -40.37
N PHE A 127 4.29 14.44 -40.93
CA PHE A 127 5.18 15.46 -40.34
C PHE A 127 4.70 15.89 -38.97
N LEU A 128 3.39 16.07 -38.78
CA LEU A 128 2.85 16.50 -37.48
C LEU A 128 3.17 15.56 -36.31
N SER A 129 3.46 14.28 -36.58
CA SER A 129 3.88 13.31 -35.57
C SER A 129 5.38 13.34 -35.25
N HIS A 130 6.19 14.04 -36.05
CA HIS A 130 7.64 14.15 -35.85
C HIS A 130 7.96 15.07 -34.66
N HIS A 131 9.14 14.86 -34.10
CA HIS A 131 9.66 15.66 -32.99
C HIS A 131 9.94 17.10 -33.44
N ASP A 132 9.37 18.04 -32.71
CA ASP A 132 9.55 19.47 -32.90
C ASP A 132 10.72 19.96 -32.03
N GLN A 133 11.94 19.91 -32.58
CA GLN A 133 13.15 20.38 -31.87
C GLN A 133 13.03 21.84 -31.41
N GLY A 134 12.30 22.68 -32.15
CA GLY A 134 12.11 24.08 -31.80
C GLY A 134 11.00 24.36 -30.78
N PHE A 135 10.25 23.35 -30.31
CA PHE A 135 9.08 23.57 -29.45
C PHE A 135 9.43 24.29 -28.15
N TRP A 136 10.43 23.82 -27.40
CA TRP A 136 10.77 24.40 -26.09
C TRP A 136 11.38 25.79 -26.21
N LYS A 137 12.19 26.03 -27.26
CA LYS A 137 12.69 27.37 -27.58
C LYS A 137 11.53 28.31 -27.91
N TRP A 138 10.57 27.88 -28.72
CA TRP A 138 9.36 28.64 -28.99
C TRP A 138 8.56 28.93 -27.71
N VAL A 139 8.43 27.96 -26.79
CA VAL A 139 7.81 28.20 -25.47
C VAL A 139 8.57 29.28 -24.70
N LYS A 140 9.91 29.23 -24.65
CA LYS A 140 10.72 30.27 -24.00
C LYS A 140 10.51 31.65 -24.63
N ASP A 141 10.45 31.74 -25.95
CA ASP A 141 10.39 33.03 -26.62
C ASP A 141 8.97 33.65 -26.56
N ASN A 142 7.95 32.86 -26.22
CA ASN A 142 6.57 33.31 -26.08
C ASN A 142 6.11 33.32 -24.60
N VAL A 143 6.20 34.49 -23.96
CA VAL A 143 5.83 34.72 -22.54
C VAL A 143 4.36 34.36 -22.24
N ASP A 144 3.47 34.50 -23.21
CA ASP A 144 2.04 34.19 -23.08
C ASP A 144 1.76 32.69 -22.93
N VAL A 145 2.74 31.83 -23.27
CA VAL A 145 2.63 30.39 -23.05
C VAL A 145 2.89 30.09 -21.58
N ALA A 146 1.82 29.76 -20.86
CA ALA A 146 1.89 29.28 -19.49
C ALA A 146 2.70 27.98 -19.41
N ILE A 147 3.63 27.92 -18.44
CA ILE A 147 4.40 26.70 -18.13
C ILE A 147 3.82 26.01 -16.90
N ALA A 148 3.91 24.68 -16.86
CA ALA A 148 3.40 23.90 -15.73
C ALA A 148 4.48 22.97 -15.15
N PRO A 149 5.21 23.39 -14.10
CA PRO A 149 6.08 22.50 -13.34
C PRO A 149 5.23 21.44 -12.61
N VAL A 150 5.51 20.16 -12.87
CA VAL A 150 4.76 19.02 -12.32
C VAL A 150 5.66 17.93 -11.79
N GLU A 151 5.19 17.14 -10.83
CA GLU A 151 5.97 16.03 -10.27
C GLU A 151 5.87 14.76 -11.14
N GLY A 152 6.87 14.58 -12.02
CA GLY A 152 7.11 13.37 -12.79
C GLY A 152 6.65 13.39 -14.25
N VAL A 153 7.30 12.55 -15.04
CA VAL A 153 7.21 12.54 -16.52
C VAL A 153 5.83 12.22 -17.06
N LYS A 154 5.08 11.32 -16.42
CA LYS A 154 3.72 10.95 -16.86
C LYS A 154 2.74 12.11 -16.74
N LYS A 155 2.85 12.89 -15.66
CA LYS A 155 2.01 14.08 -15.44
C LYS A 155 2.34 15.15 -16.47
N ALA A 156 3.63 15.35 -16.77
CA ALA A 156 4.04 16.26 -17.82
C ALA A 156 3.49 15.82 -19.19
N GLY A 157 3.62 14.53 -19.53
CA GLY A 157 3.06 13.97 -20.76
C GLY A 157 1.53 14.09 -20.85
N ALA A 158 0.82 13.85 -19.74
CA ALA A 158 -0.63 14.01 -19.67
C ALA A 158 -1.05 15.46 -19.93
N LEU A 159 -0.39 16.43 -19.29
CA LEU A 159 -0.67 17.86 -19.50
C LEU A 159 -0.29 18.34 -20.91
N LEU A 160 0.85 17.89 -21.46
CA LEU A 160 1.23 18.15 -22.86
C LEU A 160 0.16 17.62 -23.82
N SER A 161 -0.37 16.41 -23.60
CA SER A 161 -1.43 15.84 -24.44
C SER A 161 -2.71 16.68 -24.45
N LYS A 162 -2.94 17.43 -23.36
CA LYS A 162 -4.04 18.39 -23.25
C LYS A 162 -3.71 19.73 -23.86
N GLY A 163 -2.44 20.08 -24.07
CA GLY A 163 -1.96 21.34 -24.67
C GLY A 163 -1.44 22.33 -23.62
N VAL A 164 -0.82 21.84 -22.56
CA VAL A 164 -0.14 22.66 -21.54
C VAL A 164 1.36 22.38 -21.61
N ALA A 165 2.20 23.42 -21.64
CA ALA A 165 3.65 23.27 -21.67
C ALA A 165 4.19 22.83 -20.30
N ALA A 166 4.13 21.51 -20.04
CA ALA A 166 4.45 20.94 -18.74
C ALA A 166 5.90 20.44 -18.64
N LEU A 167 6.56 20.81 -17.55
CA LEU A 167 7.96 20.51 -17.25
C LEU A 167 8.00 19.52 -16.09
N SER A 168 8.63 18.36 -16.29
CA SER A 168 8.68 17.33 -15.24
C SER A 168 9.82 17.60 -14.26
N VAL A 169 9.44 17.89 -13.02
CA VAL A 169 10.33 17.97 -11.86
C VAL A 169 10.48 16.58 -11.24
N VAL A 170 11.72 16.14 -11.04
CA VAL A 170 12.02 14.87 -10.38
C VAL A 170 12.04 15.06 -8.87
N GLY A 171 10.88 14.91 -8.24
CA GLY A 171 10.67 15.14 -6.81
C GLY A 171 10.39 16.60 -6.45
N ILE A 172 9.38 16.83 -5.62
CA ILE A 172 8.79 18.16 -5.34
C ILE A 172 9.77 19.28 -4.98
N TRP A 173 10.91 18.97 -4.38
CA TRP A 173 11.88 19.98 -3.92
C TRP A 173 12.90 20.38 -4.99
N ASN A 174 13.08 19.57 -6.04
CA ASN A 174 14.15 19.75 -7.02
C ASN A 174 13.86 20.83 -8.06
N GLY A 175 12.63 21.36 -8.10
CA GLY A 175 12.32 22.57 -8.88
C GLY A 175 12.89 23.84 -8.25
N SER A 176 13.11 23.82 -6.93
CA SER A 176 13.65 24.95 -6.17
C SER A 176 14.74 24.46 -5.19
N PRO A 177 15.88 23.95 -5.70
CA PRO A 177 16.97 23.51 -4.84
C PRO A 177 17.52 24.68 -4.01
N LYS A 178 18.25 24.36 -2.95
CA LYS A 178 18.99 25.36 -2.18
C LYS A 178 20.40 25.47 -2.74
N ASN A 179 20.89 26.69 -2.89
CA ASN A 179 22.29 26.96 -3.21
C ASN A 179 23.21 26.64 -2.00
N GLU A 180 24.51 26.86 -2.16
CA GLU A 180 25.52 26.59 -1.11
C GLU A 180 25.27 27.38 0.19
N GLU A 181 24.62 28.55 0.10
CA GLU A 181 24.24 29.39 1.25
C GLU A 181 22.91 28.95 1.89
N GLY A 182 22.26 27.90 1.37
CA GLY A 182 20.99 27.40 1.88
C GLY A 182 19.76 28.17 1.40
N ILE A 183 19.92 29.11 0.46
CA ILE A 183 18.87 29.96 -0.11
C ILE A 183 18.19 29.21 -1.28
N PRO A 184 16.85 29.06 -1.27
CA PRO A 184 16.13 28.50 -2.40
C PRO A 184 16.26 29.34 -3.68
N GLU A 185 16.56 28.68 -4.80
CA GLU A 185 16.55 29.30 -6.13
C GLU A 185 15.85 28.39 -7.14
N LEU A 186 15.37 28.95 -8.26
CA LEU A 186 14.85 28.13 -9.36
C LEU A 186 15.95 27.23 -9.92
N HIS A 187 15.62 25.97 -10.17
CA HIS A 187 16.49 25.09 -10.95
C HIS A 187 16.85 25.76 -12.28
N PRO A 188 18.11 25.68 -12.77
CA PRO A 188 18.56 26.39 -13.98
C PRO A 188 17.63 26.23 -15.20
N GLN A 189 17.15 25.02 -15.46
CA GLN A 189 16.20 24.75 -16.54
C GLN A 189 14.80 25.36 -16.32
N LEU A 190 14.33 25.52 -15.08
CA LEU A 190 13.10 26.28 -14.83
C LEU A 190 13.35 27.78 -14.95
N LYS A 191 14.51 28.25 -14.49
CA LYS A 191 14.94 29.66 -14.60
C LYS A 191 15.02 30.11 -16.06
N TYR A 192 15.44 29.24 -16.99
CA TYR A 192 15.43 29.49 -18.43
C TYR A 192 14.06 29.92 -18.98
N PHE A 193 12.96 29.39 -18.42
CA PHE A 193 11.60 29.77 -18.79
C PHE A 193 11.01 30.89 -17.92
N ALA A 194 11.61 31.18 -16.77
CA ALA A 194 11.08 32.14 -15.81
C ALA A 194 11.33 33.59 -16.27
N GLN A 195 10.34 34.17 -16.94
CA GLN A 195 10.37 35.52 -17.49
C GLN A 195 9.27 36.37 -16.87
N PRO A 196 9.50 37.69 -16.69
CA PRO A 196 8.48 38.60 -16.17
C PRO A 196 7.16 38.48 -16.92
N GLY A 197 6.05 38.38 -16.19
CA GLY A 197 4.70 38.27 -16.75
C GLY A 197 4.27 36.86 -17.17
N ARG A 198 5.20 35.91 -17.36
CA ARG A 198 4.84 34.52 -17.70
C ARG A 198 4.03 33.87 -16.59
N GLU A 199 2.99 33.13 -16.95
CA GLU A 199 2.24 32.31 -16.00
C GLU A 199 2.95 30.97 -15.71
N ALA A 200 3.29 30.73 -14.44
CA ALA A 200 3.75 29.45 -13.93
C ALA A 200 2.61 28.78 -13.13
N VAL A 201 2.12 27.65 -13.63
CA VAL A 201 1.02 26.86 -13.03
C VAL A 201 1.62 25.66 -12.31
N ILE A 202 1.73 25.73 -10.98
CA ILE A 202 2.31 24.61 -10.21
C ILE A 202 1.25 23.52 -10.02
N VAL A 203 1.56 22.30 -10.48
CA VAL A 203 0.65 21.14 -10.42
C VAL A 203 1.36 19.96 -9.73
N PHE A 204 1.32 19.96 -8.41
CA PHE A 204 1.80 18.85 -7.57
C PHE A 204 0.64 17.98 -7.09
N ASP A 205 0.96 16.75 -6.67
CA ASP A 205 -0.03 15.77 -6.25
C ASP A 205 -0.84 16.23 -5.04
N GLN A 206 -2.12 15.89 -5.02
CA GLN A 206 -2.99 16.07 -3.87
C GLN A 206 -2.96 14.80 -3.01
N ASP A 207 -1.90 14.67 -2.20
CA ASP A 207 -1.82 13.58 -1.22
C ASP A 207 -2.89 13.75 -0.14
N GLY A 208 -3.39 12.66 0.42
CA GLY A 208 -4.27 12.69 1.58
C GLY A 208 -3.54 12.62 2.93
N LYS A 209 -2.32 12.10 2.95
CA LYS A 209 -1.55 12.00 4.21
C LYS A 209 -1.09 13.39 4.64
N ILE A 210 -1.52 13.80 5.83
CA ILE A 210 -1.24 15.12 6.44
C ILE A 210 0.25 15.51 6.35
N LYS A 211 1.15 14.59 6.71
CA LYS A 211 2.60 14.82 6.66
C LYS A 211 3.08 15.10 5.22
N THR A 212 2.54 14.36 4.25
CA THR A 212 2.88 14.56 2.84
C THR A 212 2.28 15.87 2.32
N GLN A 213 1.02 16.16 2.64
CA GLN A 213 0.38 17.44 2.29
C GLN A 213 1.19 18.64 2.80
N ALA A 214 1.71 18.56 4.02
CA ALA A 214 2.53 19.63 4.56
C ALA A 214 3.83 19.82 3.78
N SER A 215 4.49 18.72 3.39
CA SER A 215 5.70 18.76 2.57
C SER A 215 5.42 19.28 1.16
N VAL A 216 4.34 18.81 0.52
CA VAL A 216 3.92 19.25 -0.83
C VAL A 216 3.57 20.73 -0.82
N THR A 217 2.82 21.20 0.18
CA THR A 217 2.48 22.60 0.34
C THR A 217 3.73 23.46 0.51
N ALA A 218 4.66 23.04 1.36
CA ALA A 218 5.90 23.78 1.59
C ALA A 218 6.80 23.80 0.34
N ALA A 219 6.84 22.72 -0.44
CA ALA A 219 7.56 22.67 -1.72
C ALA A 219 6.90 23.56 -2.77
N ARG A 220 5.58 23.51 -2.88
CA ARG A 220 4.79 24.36 -3.77
C ARG A 220 4.98 25.84 -3.48
N GLU A 221 4.89 26.26 -2.21
CA GLU A 221 5.09 27.68 -1.85
C GLU A 221 6.54 28.11 -2.08
N ARG A 222 7.54 27.29 -1.73
CA ARG A 222 8.94 27.62 -2.04
C ARG A 222 9.16 27.82 -3.54
N LEU A 223 8.68 26.89 -4.37
CA LEU A 223 8.79 27.02 -5.82
C LEU A 223 8.02 28.25 -6.34
N SER A 224 6.84 28.52 -5.78
CA SER A 224 6.05 29.71 -6.07
C SER A 224 6.83 30.98 -5.80
N ASP A 225 7.50 31.08 -4.65
CA ASP A 225 8.28 32.25 -4.27
C ASP A 225 9.47 32.47 -5.21
N CYS A 226 10.16 31.41 -5.61
CA CYS A 226 11.25 31.51 -6.60
C CYS A 226 10.73 32.00 -7.97
N PHE A 227 9.55 31.57 -8.42
CA PHE A 227 8.93 32.11 -9.65
C PHE A 227 8.45 33.56 -9.48
N ARG A 228 7.90 33.93 -8.32
CA ARG A 228 7.49 35.31 -8.01
C ARG A 228 8.69 36.26 -8.01
N GLN A 229 9.84 35.82 -7.48
CA GLN A 229 11.10 36.58 -7.53
C GLN A 229 11.57 36.83 -8.97
N ALA A 230 11.30 35.89 -9.88
CA ALA A 230 11.50 36.07 -11.32
C ALA A 230 10.37 36.86 -12.01
N CYS A 231 9.50 37.54 -11.24
CA CYS A 231 8.36 38.32 -11.73
C CYS A 231 7.33 37.52 -12.55
N CYS A 232 7.27 36.20 -12.38
CA CYS A 232 6.25 35.36 -13.01
C CYS A 232 4.91 35.48 -12.27
N LYS A 233 3.82 35.34 -13.01
CA LYS A 233 2.49 35.15 -12.43
C LYS A 233 2.36 33.70 -11.95
N VAL A 234 2.21 33.50 -10.65
CA VAL A 234 2.04 32.14 -10.12
C VAL A 234 0.56 31.81 -9.92
N THR A 235 0.13 30.68 -10.47
CA THR A 235 -1.17 30.07 -10.18
C THR A 235 -1.00 28.62 -9.77
N CYS A 236 -2.01 28.08 -9.08
CA CYS A 236 -2.07 26.68 -8.68
C CYS A 236 -3.32 26.04 -9.27
N LEU A 237 -3.18 24.78 -9.67
CA LEU A 237 -4.30 23.92 -10.04
C LEU A 237 -4.63 23.02 -8.84
N ALA A 238 -5.89 23.02 -8.42
CA ALA A 238 -6.39 22.16 -7.35
C ALA A 238 -7.74 21.57 -7.78
N TRP A 239 -7.93 20.28 -7.55
CA TRP A 239 -9.11 19.50 -7.94
C TRP A 239 -9.65 18.66 -6.78
N GLU A 240 -10.93 18.28 -6.83
CA GLU A 240 -11.55 17.41 -5.82
C GLU A 240 -11.95 16.10 -6.50
N THR A 241 -11.01 15.16 -6.60
CA THR A 241 -11.25 13.79 -7.11
C THR A 241 -10.52 12.78 -6.23
N GLU A 242 -10.84 11.49 -6.38
CA GLU A 242 -10.15 10.42 -5.64
C GLU A 242 -8.68 10.28 -6.06
N GLU A 243 -8.37 10.62 -7.30
CA GLU A 243 -7.04 10.52 -7.88
C GLU A 243 -6.11 11.63 -7.42
N LYS A 244 -4.98 11.21 -6.83
CA LYS A 244 -3.95 12.11 -6.28
C LYS A 244 -3.17 12.84 -7.37
N GLY A 245 -2.87 12.15 -8.47
CA GLY A 245 -2.08 12.65 -9.58
C GLY A 245 -2.97 13.22 -10.68
N ILE A 246 -2.53 14.33 -11.31
CA ILE A 246 -3.30 14.96 -12.39
C ILE A 246 -3.43 14.04 -13.62
N ASP A 247 -2.45 13.16 -13.86
CA ASP A 247 -2.50 12.16 -14.92
C ASP A 247 -3.63 11.15 -14.71
N ASP A 248 -3.73 10.60 -13.50
CA ASP A 248 -4.78 9.66 -13.13
C ASP A 248 -6.17 10.37 -13.14
N ALA A 249 -6.26 11.59 -12.61
CA ALA A 249 -7.51 12.37 -12.60
C ALA A 249 -8.01 12.70 -14.01
N ILE A 250 -7.11 13.05 -14.94
CA ILE A 250 -7.44 13.26 -16.36
C ILE A 250 -7.93 11.96 -17.00
N ALA A 251 -7.30 10.82 -16.69
CA ALA A 251 -7.68 9.53 -17.25
C ALA A 251 -9.08 9.10 -16.78
N ALA A 252 -9.42 9.35 -15.52
CA ALA A 252 -10.72 9.02 -14.94
C ALA A 252 -11.85 9.96 -15.41
N ASN A 253 -11.60 11.27 -15.49
CA ASN A 253 -12.64 12.28 -15.68
C ASN A 253 -12.70 12.88 -17.10
N GLY A 254 -11.68 12.61 -17.94
CA GLY A 254 -11.66 13.02 -19.34
C GLY A 254 -11.21 14.46 -19.62
N SER A 255 -11.16 14.83 -20.90
CA SER A 255 -10.63 16.12 -21.37
C SER A 255 -11.50 17.32 -20.94
N GLN A 256 -12.83 17.17 -21.00
CA GLN A 256 -13.75 18.27 -20.71
C GLN A 256 -13.63 18.72 -19.25
N TRP A 257 -13.56 17.75 -18.32
CA TRP A 257 -13.28 18.02 -16.92
C TRP A 257 -11.97 18.80 -16.74
N PHE A 258 -10.90 18.41 -17.43
CA PHE A 258 -9.63 19.11 -17.35
C PHE A 258 -9.73 20.55 -17.85
N ASP A 259 -10.43 20.80 -18.95
CA ASP A 259 -10.58 22.15 -19.49
C ASP A 259 -11.38 23.07 -18.56
N GLU A 260 -12.42 22.56 -17.90
CA GLU A 260 -13.16 23.30 -16.86
C GLU A 260 -12.29 23.57 -15.63
N MET A 261 -11.49 22.59 -15.21
CA MET A 261 -10.57 22.73 -14.10
C MET A 261 -9.47 23.75 -14.39
N TRP A 262 -8.89 23.68 -15.58
CA TRP A 262 -7.84 24.58 -16.02
C TRP A 262 -8.30 26.05 -16.00
N LYS A 263 -9.55 26.32 -16.39
CA LYS A 263 -10.16 27.67 -16.30
C LYS A 263 -10.30 28.19 -14.86
N LYS A 264 -10.42 27.28 -13.88
CA LYS A 264 -10.61 27.60 -12.45
C LYS A 264 -9.29 27.77 -11.67
N ARG A 265 -8.13 27.65 -12.31
CA ARG A 265 -6.82 27.86 -11.68
C ARG A 265 -6.71 29.29 -11.13
N GLY A 266 -6.08 29.44 -9.97
CA GLY A 266 -6.06 30.72 -9.25
C GLY A 266 -4.75 30.99 -8.51
N SER A 267 -4.57 32.23 -8.07
CA SER A 267 -3.39 32.69 -7.33
C SER A 267 -3.36 32.25 -5.86
N LYS A 268 -4.51 31.88 -5.31
CA LYS A 268 -4.64 31.33 -3.96
C LYS A 268 -4.79 29.81 -4.05
N PRO A 269 -4.03 29.01 -3.29
CA PRO A 269 -4.45 27.63 -3.05
C PRO A 269 -5.87 27.70 -2.47
N LYS A 270 -6.84 27.05 -3.12
CA LYS A 270 -8.14 26.82 -2.47
C LYS A 270 -7.86 26.14 -1.13
N THR A 271 -8.60 26.54 -0.10
CA THR A 271 -8.58 26.02 1.27
C THR A 271 -8.05 24.59 1.29
N VAL A 272 -6.88 24.40 1.91
CA VAL A 272 -6.27 23.08 2.05
C VAL A 272 -7.27 22.23 2.84
N LYS A 273 -8.08 21.44 2.14
CA LYS A 273 -8.90 20.40 2.74
C LYS A 273 -7.94 19.25 3.03
N LEU A 274 -7.64 19.07 4.30
CA LEU A 274 -6.99 17.86 4.77
C LEU A 274 -7.94 16.70 4.50
N SER A 275 -7.50 15.69 3.75
CA SER A 275 -8.31 14.48 3.66
C SER A 275 -8.35 13.84 5.04
N ARG A 276 -9.50 13.28 5.42
CA ARG A 276 -9.60 12.50 6.66
C ARG A 276 -8.63 11.33 6.59
N ILE A 277 -7.84 11.14 7.65
CA ILE A 277 -7.10 9.89 7.79
C ILE A 277 -8.13 8.80 8.11
N GLU A 278 -8.30 7.86 7.19
CA GLU A 278 -9.16 6.69 7.39
C GLU A 278 -8.61 5.79 8.51
N HIS A 279 -9.51 5.32 9.37
CA HIS A 279 -9.23 4.34 10.42
C HIS A 279 -10.49 3.51 10.70
N ASP A 280 -10.28 2.27 11.14
CA ASP A 280 -11.38 1.35 11.50
C ASP A 280 -11.67 1.32 13.01
N LEU A 281 -11.10 2.27 13.76
CA LEU A 281 -11.26 2.34 15.22
C LEU A 281 -12.71 2.67 15.60
N PRO A 282 -13.35 1.88 16.50
CA PRO A 282 -14.68 2.17 16.99
C PRO A 282 -14.70 3.44 17.86
N ALA A 283 -15.85 4.09 17.92
CA ALA A 283 -16.09 5.15 18.90
C ALA A 283 -15.99 4.59 20.34
N TRP A 284 -15.49 5.40 21.26
CA TRP A 284 -15.23 4.98 22.64
C TRP A 284 -16.50 4.97 23.51
N ASN A 285 -17.44 4.08 23.18
CA ASN A 285 -18.67 3.85 23.93
C ASN A 285 -19.02 2.35 23.96
N GLU A 286 -19.85 1.93 24.92
CA GLU A 286 -20.22 0.54 25.16
C GLU A 286 -20.70 -0.16 23.87
N LYS A 287 -21.63 0.46 23.15
CA LYS A 287 -22.22 -0.12 21.93
C LYS A 287 -21.15 -0.34 20.85
N SER A 288 -20.42 0.72 20.48
CA SER A 288 -19.44 0.67 19.39
C SER A 288 -18.30 -0.30 19.69
N ILE A 289 -17.80 -0.33 20.92
CA ILE A 289 -16.75 -1.27 21.33
C ILE A 289 -17.29 -2.70 21.31
N THR A 290 -18.51 -2.94 21.78
CA THR A 290 -19.11 -4.28 21.75
C THR A 290 -19.35 -4.78 20.33
N ASP A 291 -19.86 -3.92 19.44
CA ASP A 291 -20.08 -4.27 18.02
C ASP A 291 -18.73 -4.61 17.34
N TRP A 292 -17.67 -3.85 17.64
CA TRP A 292 -16.31 -4.13 17.18
C TRP A 292 -15.77 -5.45 17.74
N LEU A 293 -15.92 -5.71 19.04
CA LEU A 293 -15.52 -6.97 19.67
C LEU A 293 -16.27 -8.17 19.07
N ALA A 294 -17.58 -8.04 18.83
CA ALA A 294 -18.39 -9.08 18.21
C ALA A 294 -17.90 -9.39 16.79
N THR A 295 -17.43 -8.38 16.05
CA THR A 295 -16.82 -8.54 14.73
C THR A 295 -15.46 -9.24 14.83
N LEU A 296 -14.61 -8.85 15.80
CA LEU A 296 -13.28 -9.44 15.99
C LEU A 296 -13.34 -10.92 16.38
N TYR A 297 -14.33 -11.29 17.19
CA TYR A 297 -14.58 -12.65 17.65
C TYR A 297 -15.72 -13.34 16.91
N GLU A 298 -16.10 -12.82 15.75
CA GLU A 298 -17.16 -13.39 14.92
C GLU A 298 -16.83 -14.88 14.66
N LYS A 299 -17.81 -15.76 14.92
CA LYS A 299 -17.70 -17.22 14.79
C LYS A 299 -16.72 -17.90 15.77
N LYS A 300 -16.08 -17.18 16.68
CA LYS A 300 -15.14 -17.72 17.68
C LYS A 300 -15.61 -17.57 19.11
N LEU A 301 -16.60 -16.72 19.37
CA LEU A 301 -17.18 -16.51 20.69
C LEU A 301 -18.69 -16.68 20.63
N ILE A 302 -19.22 -17.46 21.57
CA ILE A 302 -20.64 -17.77 21.67
C ILE A 302 -21.05 -17.68 23.15
N TYR A 303 -22.28 -17.22 23.39
CA TYR A 303 -22.92 -17.30 24.70
C TYR A 303 -24.19 -18.16 24.61
N GLU A 304 -24.26 -19.22 25.42
CA GLU A 304 -25.40 -20.16 25.40
C GLU A 304 -26.49 -19.75 26.41
N ASP A 305 -27.74 -19.64 25.95
CA ASP A 305 -28.84 -19.13 26.77
C ASP A 305 -29.27 -20.11 27.88
N ARG A 306 -29.21 -21.42 27.63
CA ARG A 306 -29.73 -22.43 28.58
C ARG A 306 -28.83 -22.64 29.79
N THR A 307 -27.52 -22.74 29.57
CA THR A 307 -26.51 -22.98 30.61
C THR A 307 -25.92 -21.68 31.16
N LYS A 308 -26.10 -20.57 30.43
CA LYS A 308 -25.48 -19.27 30.72
C LYS A 308 -23.95 -19.32 30.64
N GLU A 309 -23.41 -20.23 29.83
CA GLU A 309 -21.97 -20.43 29.65
C GLU A 309 -21.41 -19.73 28.41
N TRP A 310 -20.14 -19.32 28.51
CA TRP A 310 -19.37 -18.83 27.37
C TRP A 310 -18.60 -19.96 26.71
N TYR A 311 -18.67 -20.01 25.39
CA TYR A 311 -17.86 -20.90 24.56
C TYR A 311 -16.88 -20.06 23.74
N LEU A 312 -15.58 -20.35 23.88
CA LEU A 312 -14.51 -19.71 23.13
C LEU A 312 -13.78 -20.75 22.28
N TYR A 313 -13.71 -20.51 20.98
CA TYR A 313 -12.97 -21.34 20.04
C TYR A 313 -11.47 -21.08 20.14
N GLY A 314 -10.67 -22.14 20.32
CA GLY A 314 -9.22 -22.04 20.48
C GLY A 314 -8.80 -21.50 21.85
N GLY A 315 -9.71 -21.44 22.83
CA GLY A 315 -9.46 -20.83 24.13
C GLY A 315 -8.48 -21.63 25.00
N GLN A 316 -8.74 -22.92 25.20
CA GLN A 316 -7.84 -23.82 25.95
C GLN A 316 -6.95 -24.66 25.03
N LYS A 317 -7.52 -25.17 23.93
CA LYS A 317 -6.82 -25.97 22.93
C LYS A 317 -7.21 -25.47 21.54
N GLU A 318 -6.24 -25.39 20.66
CA GLU A 318 -6.47 -25.02 19.26
C GLU A 318 -7.44 -26.03 18.61
N GLY A 319 -8.34 -25.53 17.76
CA GLY A 319 -9.25 -26.37 16.98
C GLY A 319 -10.59 -26.70 17.63
N VAL A 320 -10.79 -26.41 18.92
CA VAL A 320 -12.01 -26.79 19.66
C VAL A 320 -12.65 -25.62 20.42
N TRP A 321 -13.93 -25.74 20.70
CA TRP A 321 -14.69 -24.87 21.60
C TRP A 321 -14.50 -25.31 23.05
N SER A 322 -14.22 -24.36 23.93
CA SER A 322 -14.04 -24.62 25.36
C SER A 322 -14.91 -23.69 26.18
N ILE A 323 -15.51 -24.21 27.26
CA ILE A 323 -16.20 -23.39 28.26
C ILE A 323 -15.16 -22.47 28.91
N THR A 324 -15.53 -21.20 29.07
CA THR A 324 -14.64 -20.19 29.67
C THR A 324 -15.39 -19.33 30.69
N SER A 325 -14.65 -18.79 31.65
CA SER A 325 -15.22 -18.00 32.74
C SER A 325 -15.45 -16.54 32.33
N ASN A 326 -16.32 -15.85 33.07
CA ASN A 326 -16.51 -14.41 32.90
C ASN A 326 -15.21 -13.62 33.08
N GLU A 327 -14.38 -13.99 34.05
CA GLU A 327 -13.07 -13.35 34.30
C GLU A 327 -12.11 -13.54 33.12
N SER A 328 -12.17 -14.70 32.47
CA SER A 328 -11.35 -15.00 31.30
C SER A 328 -11.79 -14.17 30.09
N ILE A 329 -13.11 -14.02 29.88
CA ILE A 329 -13.66 -13.12 28.87
C ILE A 329 -13.31 -11.66 29.21
N GLU A 330 -13.50 -11.21 30.45
CA GLU A 330 -13.15 -9.85 30.87
C GLU A 330 -11.67 -9.55 30.64
N ARG A 331 -10.76 -10.46 30.97
CA ARG A 331 -9.33 -10.32 30.68
C ARG A 331 -9.06 -10.19 29.18
N MET A 332 -9.70 -11.02 28.36
CA MET A 332 -9.62 -10.94 26.90
C MET A 332 -10.09 -9.58 26.39
N LEU A 333 -11.23 -9.09 26.88
CA LEU A 333 -11.77 -7.78 26.51
C LEU A 333 -10.80 -6.66 26.92
N MET A 334 -10.25 -6.70 28.13
CA MET A 334 -9.25 -5.74 28.60
C MET A 334 -8.03 -5.69 27.67
N THR A 335 -7.49 -6.84 27.27
CA THR A 335 -6.37 -6.88 26.32
C THR A 335 -6.72 -6.21 24.99
N GLN A 336 -7.91 -6.45 24.44
CA GLN A 336 -8.34 -5.80 23.21
C GLN A 336 -8.56 -4.30 23.38
N MET A 337 -9.10 -3.86 24.51
CA MET A 337 -9.32 -2.45 24.82
C MET A 337 -8.00 -1.71 25.07
N ASP A 338 -6.99 -2.36 25.66
CA ASP A 338 -5.64 -1.81 25.81
C ASP A 338 -4.94 -1.63 24.47
N ASN A 339 -5.05 -2.64 23.58
CA ASN A 339 -4.55 -2.52 22.20
C ASN A 339 -5.22 -1.36 21.48
N LEU A 340 -6.55 -1.24 21.60
CA LEU A 340 -7.33 -0.15 21.00
C LEU A 340 -6.92 1.22 21.54
N LEU A 341 -6.67 1.32 22.86
CA LEU A 341 -6.18 2.53 23.51
C LEU A 341 -4.82 2.93 22.94
N ASP A 342 -3.91 1.97 22.76
CA ASP A 342 -2.57 2.22 22.25
C ASP A 342 -2.56 2.60 20.76
N GLU A 343 -3.44 1.99 19.95
CA GLU A 343 -3.66 2.41 18.56
C GLU A 343 -4.22 3.84 18.49
N SER A 344 -5.21 4.16 19.32
CA SER A 344 -5.79 5.51 19.40
C SER A 344 -4.75 6.56 19.81
N LYS A 345 -3.87 6.24 20.79
CA LYS A 345 -2.73 7.09 21.18
C LYS A 345 -1.75 7.27 20.04
N LYS A 346 -1.37 6.19 19.34
CA LYS A 346 -0.46 6.25 18.19
C LYS A 346 -1.03 7.14 17.09
N PHE A 347 -2.33 7.04 16.81
CA PHE A 347 -3.03 7.87 15.84
C PHE A 347 -3.01 9.34 16.25
N ASN A 348 -3.45 9.68 17.47
CA ASN A 348 -3.42 11.05 17.97
C ASN A 348 -1.99 11.63 18.01
N LYS A 349 -0.96 10.82 18.30
CA LYS A 349 0.44 11.24 18.22
C LYS A 349 0.85 11.66 16.81
N GLN A 350 0.34 11.01 15.76
CA GLN A 350 0.59 11.42 14.37
C GLN A 350 -0.04 12.80 14.10
N ILE A 351 -1.28 13.01 14.55
CA ILE A 351 -1.97 14.30 14.42
C ILE A 351 -1.21 15.39 15.18
N TYR A 352 -0.81 15.15 16.43
CA TYR A 352 -0.05 16.13 17.20
C TYR A 352 1.29 16.48 16.54
N THR A 353 1.97 15.49 15.96
CA THR A 353 3.20 15.72 15.20
C THR A 353 2.93 16.62 13.98
N ALA A 354 1.84 16.37 13.26
CA ALA A 354 1.44 17.22 12.15
C ALA A 354 1.06 18.64 12.59
N MET A 355 0.30 18.78 13.67
CA MET A 355 -0.05 20.08 14.25
C MET A 355 1.19 20.87 14.64
N LYS A 356 2.21 20.21 15.22
CA LYS A 356 3.49 20.83 15.53
C LYS A 356 4.18 21.34 14.26
N SER A 357 4.26 20.51 13.21
CA SER A 357 4.81 20.93 11.92
C SER A 357 4.05 22.09 11.27
N VAL A 358 2.72 22.17 11.44
CA VAL A 358 1.93 23.32 10.95
C VAL A 358 2.29 24.59 11.74
N LYS A 359 2.38 24.53 13.07
CA LYS A 359 2.75 25.67 13.90
C LYS A 359 4.13 26.23 13.53
N GLU A 360 5.10 25.35 13.31
CA GLU A 360 6.50 25.67 12.97
C GLU A 360 6.71 26.08 11.51
N SER A 361 5.70 25.93 10.64
CA SER A 361 5.82 26.30 9.22
C SER A 361 5.80 27.81 8.99
N ASN A 362 6.36 28.28 7.87
CA ASN A 362 6.32 29.70 7.46
C ASN A 362 4.97 30.16 6.86
N ARG A 363 3.89 29.39 7.06
CA ARG A 363 2.54 29.71 6.58
C ARG A 363 1.96 30.96 7.22
N ASP A 364 1.01 31.61 6.56
CA ASP A 364 0.30 32.75 7.11
C ASP A 364 -0.60 32.36 8.30
N LYS A 365 -0.98 33.35 9.11
CA LYS A 365 -1.72 33.14 10.36
C LYS A 365 -3.11 32.53 10.13
N PHE A 366 -3.78 32.89 9.04
CA PHE A 366 -5.11 32.40 8.70
C PHE A 366 -5.03 30.93 8.25
N GLU A 367 -4.09 30.60 7.36
CA GLU A 367 -3.88 29.22 6.90
C GLU A 367 -3.48 28.28 8.06
N LYS A 368 -2.62 28.74 8.98
CA LYS A 368 -2.30 27.98 10.20
C LYS A 368 -3.53 27.70 11.04
N LYS A 369 -4.41 28.70 11.23
CA LYS A 369 -5.63 28.55 12.04
C LYS A 369 -6.56 27.50 11.41
N GLU A 370 -6.75 27.58 10.11
CA GLU A 370 -7.62 26.68 9.35
C GLU A 370 -7.12 25.23 9.41
N LEU A 371 -5.84 24.99 9.08
CA LEU A 371 -5.23 23.66 9.16
C LEU A 371 -5.29 23.10 10.58
N LEU A 372 -5.01 23.90 11.61
CA LEU A 372 -5.09 23.44 12.99
C LEU A 372 -6.53 23.08 13.42
N SER A 373 -7.56 23.72 12.85
CA SER A 373 -8.96 23.36 13.10
C SER A 373 -9.26 21.98 12.51
N GLN A 374 -8.98 21.80 11.23
CA GLN A 374 -9.21 20.53 10.52
C GLN A 374 -8.41 19.36 11.12
N LEU A 375 -7.21 19.61 11.65
CA LEU A 375 -6.42 18.59 12.37
C LEU A 375 -7.03 18.21 13.71
N LYS A 376 -7.57 19.18 14.46
CA LYS A 376 -8.23 18.92 15.75
C LYS A 376 -9.50 18.11 15.59
N GLU A 377 -10.27 18.37 14.53
CA GLU A 377 -11.49 17.62 14.20
C GLU A 377 -11.24 16.13 13.91
N GLN A 378 -10.00 15.75 13.59
CA GLN A 378 -9.60 14.37 13.33
C GLN A 378 -9.10 13.62 14.56
N LEU A 379 -8.99 14.28 15.73
CA LEU A 379 -8.54 13.60 16.95
C LEU A 379 -9.56 12.54 17.38
N ILE A 380 -9.05 11.36 17.72
CA ILE A 380 -9.86 10.28 18.26
C ILE A 380 -10.09 10.54 19.75
N ASP A 381 -11.36 10.56 20.17
CA ASP A 381 -11.70 10.55 21.59
C ASP A 381 -11.49 9.13 22.14
N TYR A 382 -10.63 9.00 23.14
CA TYR A 382 -10.39 7.77 23.87
C TYR A 382 -10.22 8.10 25.36
N ARG A 383 -10.55 7.13 26.22
CA ARG A 383 -10.51 7.33 27.67
C ARG A 383 -9.94 6.10 28.35
N SER A 384 -9.33 6.30 29.52
CA SER A 384 -9.12 5.18 30.42
C SER A 384 -10.47 4.59 30.80
N TYR A 385 -10.51 3.27 30.97
CA TYR A 385 -11.73 2.56 31.31
C TYR A 385 -11.61 1.94 32.70
N LYS A 386 -12.76 1.80 33.37
CA LYS A 386 -12.87 1.11 34.66
C LYS A 386 -13.31 -0.32 34.42
N LEU A 387 -13.06 -1.21 35.38
CA LEU A 387 -13.54 -2.60 35.33
C LEU A 387 -15.07 -2.70 35.12
N ARG A 388 -15.85 -1.75 35.66
CA ARG A 388 -17.30 -1.68 35.44
C ARG A 388 -17.65 -1.63 33.95
N PHE A 389 -16.94 -0.80 33.18
CA PHE A 389 -17.18 -0.66 31.74
C PHE A 389 -16.90 -1.96 30.97
N VAL A 390 -15.86 -2.71 31.38
CA VAL A 390 -15.56 -4.04 30.81
C VAL A 390 -16.72 -5.01 31.07
N LYS A 391 -17.28 -4.99 32.28
CA LYS A 391 -18.43 -5.82 32.65
C LYS A 391 -19.68 -5.46 31.85
N ASP A 392 -19.92 -4.17 31.65
CA ASP A 392 -21.05 -3.69 30.84
C ASP A 392 -20.89 -4.14 29.37
N CYS A 393 -19.69 -4.03 28.79
CA CYS A 393 -19.38 -4.55 27.46
C CYS A 393 -19.57 -6.08 27.36
N ARG A 394 -19.11 -6.84 28.36
CA ARG A 394 -19.31 -8.30 28.44
C ARG A 394 -20.80 -8.66 28.48
N GLU A 395 -21.57 -7.97 29.30
CA GLU A 395 -23.02 -8.19 29.42
C GLU A 395 -23.73 -7.89 28.10
N ARG A 396 -23.38 -6.78 27.43
CA ARG A 396 -23.91 -6.49 26.10
C ARG A 396 -23.50 -7.54 25.08
N LEU A 397 -22.22 -7.93 25.06
CA LEU A 397 -21.67 -8.92 24.14
C LEU A 397 -22.40 -10.26 24.26
N SER A 398 -22.78 -10.65 25.49
CA SER A 398 -23.55 -11.88 25.74
C SER A 398 -24.90 -11.90 25.01
N ARG A 399 -25.48 -10.73 24.72
CA ARG A 399 -26.72 -10.60 23.94
C ARG A 399 -26.48 -10.57 22.44
N VAL A 400 -25.30 -10.11 22.02
CA VAL A 400 -24.92 -10.05 20.61
C VAL A 400 -24.51 -11.42 20.07
N VAL A 401 -23.82 -12.23 20.88
CA VAL A 401 -23.36 -13.58 20.51
C VAL A 401 -24.23 -14.70 21.09
N LEU A 402 -25.47 -14.38 21.46
CA LEU A 402 -26.41 -15.30 22.10
C LEU A 402 -26.87 -16.39 21.11
N ILE A 403 -26.85 -17.64 21.56
CA ILE A 403 -27.52 -18.77 20.91
C ILE A 403 -28.43 -19.49 21.90
N ASP A 404 -29.48 -20.16 21.42
CA ASP A 404 -30.38 -20.94 22.29
C ASP A 404 -29.64 -22.11 22.95
N LYS A 405 -28.98 -22.95 22.14
CA LYS A 405 -28.25 -24.13 22.61
C LYS A 405 -27.01 -24.40 21.76
N PHE A 406 -25.87 -24.61 22.40
CA PHE A 406 -24.67 -25.11 21.78
C PHE A 406 -24.82 -26.61 21.52
N VAL A 407 -24.65 -27.01 20.26
CA VAL A 407 -24.71 -28.42 19.86
C VAL A 407 -23.40 -28.76 19.15
N SER A 408 -22.61 -29.62 19.80
CA SER A 408 -21.44 -30.23 19.18
C SER A 408 -21.88 -31.04 17.97
N LYS A 409 -21.33 -30.76 16.78
CA LYS A 409 -21.62 -31.56 15.59
C LYS A 409 -20.75 -32.79 15.63
N SER A 410 -21.32 -33.93 16.00
CA SER A 410 -20.70 -35.23 15.78
C SER A 410 -21.03 -35.70 14.36
N ASP A 411 -20.09 -35.55 13.43
CA ASP A 411 -20.16 -36.23 12.14
C ASP A 411 -19.33 -37.52 12.24
N PRO A 412 -19.93 -38.72 12.01
CA PRO A 412 -19.20 -39.99 12.08
C PRO A 412 -18.02 -40.09 11.12
N ASN A 413 -18.01 -39.29 10.05
CA ASN A 413 -16.95 -39.30 9.03
C ASN A 413 -15.85 -38.28 9.31
N LEU A 414 -15.99 -37.41 10.31
CA LEU A 414 -15.00 -36.37 10.61
C LEU A 414 -14.38 -36.58 11.99
N ILE A 415 -13.06 -36.74 12.04
CA ILE A 415 -12.31 -36.90 13.29
C ILE A 415 -11.50 -35.63 13.59
N PRO A 416 -11.80 -34.89 14.68
CA PRO A 416 -10.96 -33.78 15.12
C PRO A 416 -9.63 -34.31 15.71
N MET A 417 -8.53 -33.91 15.10
CA MET A 417 -7.13 -34.27 15.43
C MET A 417 -6.39 -33.03 15.99
N ALA A 418 -5.16 -33.20 16.48
CA ALA A 418 -4.36 -32.07 16.97
C ALA A 418 -4.07 -31.03 15.87
N ASN A 419 -3.81 -31.48 14.64
CA ASN A 419 -3.41 -30.66 13.50
C ASN A 419 -4.54 -30.37 12.49
N GLY A 420 -5.78 -30.75 12.76
CA GLY A 420 -6.90 -30.48 11.85
C GLY A 420 -8.11 -31.39 12.08
N VAL A 421 -8.96 -31.51 11.06
CA VAL A 421 -10.12 -32.41 11.06
C VAL A 421 -9.97 -33.38 9.89
N LEU A 422 -9.81 -34.67 10.19
CA LEU A 422 -9.65 -35.72 9.19
C LEU A 422 -11.02 -36.15 8.66
N ASP A 423 -11.21 -36.08 7.35
CA ASP A 423 -12.33 -36.70 6.65
C ASP A 423 -12.02 -38.16 6.33
N LEU A 424 -12.84 -39.08 6.82
CA LEU A 424 -12.67 -40.52 6.62
C LEU A 424 -13.12 -41.02 5.25
N GLN A 425 -13.99 -40.29 4.55
CA GLN A 425 -14.45 -40.67 3.21
C GLN A 425 -13.30 -40.50 2.21
N ASP A 426 -12.70 -39.31 2.20
CA ASP A 426 -11.69 -38.94 1.22
C ASP A 426 -10.26 -39.02 1.77
N ARG A 427 -10.09 -39.26 3.08
CA ARG A 427 -8.80 -39.32 3.80
C ARG A 427 -8.00 -38.01 3.73
N ILE A 428 -8.70 -36.89 3.67
CA ILE A 428 -8.13 -35.55 3.57
C ILE A 428 -8.17 -34.89 4.95
N LEU A 429 -7.07 -34.27 5.35
CA LEU A 429 -7.01 -33.45 6.56
C LEU A 429 -7.42 -32.01 6.22
N HIS A 430 -8.56 -31.58 6.75
CA HIS A 430 -9.02 -30.20 6.65
C HIS A 430 -8.47 -29.34 7.80
N PRO A 431 -8.25 -28.03 7.58
CA PRO A 431 -7.89 -27.13 8.66
C PRO A 431 -9.01 -27.04 9.70
N HIS A 432 -8.61 -26.73 10.93
CA HIS A 432 -9.51 -26.42 12.03
C HIS A 432 -10.53 -25.34 11.65
N SER A 433 -11.80 -25.57 11.98
CA SER A 433 -12.87 -24.63 11.71
C SER A 433 -13.84 -24.51 12.90
N PRO A 434 -14.17 -23.30 13.36
CA PRO A 434 -15.19 -23.09 14.39
C PRO A 434 -16.57 -23.63 14.00
N LYS A 435 -16.87 -23.70 12.70
CA LYS A 435 -18.16 -24.17 12.15
C LYS A 435 -18.49 -25.63 12.47
N ASN A 436 -17.47 -26.40 12.85
CA ASN A 436 -17.61 -27.81 13.18
C ASN A 436 -18.09 -28.03 14.62
N HIS A 437 -18.05 -27.01 15.48
CA HIS A 437 -18.56 -27.06 16.87
C HIS A 437 -17.97 -28.19 17.75
N TYR A 438 -16.78 -28.70 17.42
CA TYR A 438 -16.12 -29.71 18.25
C TYR A 438 -15.68 -29.12 19.59
N THR A 439 -15.91 -29.85 20.68
CA THR A 439 -15.47 -29.49 22.05
C THR A 439 -14.26 -30.29 22.50
N SER A 440 -13.87 -31.31 21.75
CA SER A 440 -12.68 -32.13 21.98
C SER A 440 -12.01 -32.49 20.66
N ALA A 441 -10.71 -32.76 20.72
CA ALA A 441 -9.91 -33.22 19.60
C ALA A 441 -8.85 -34.19 20.14
N LEU A 442 -8.54 -35.23 19.35
CA LEU A 442 -7.50 -36.18 19.69
C LEU A 442 -6.16 -35.45 19.88
N PRO A 443 -5.29 -35.89 20.81
CA PRO A 443 -4.00 -35.25 21.06
C PRO A 443 -2.94 -35.58 19.99
N TYR A 444 -3.30 -36.30 18.94
CA TYR A 444 -2.39 -36.77 17.90
C TYR A 444 -2.52 -35.98 16.60
N GLU A 445 -1.39 -35.78 15.93
CA GLU A 445 -1.36 -35.24 14.57
C GLU A 445 -1.64 -36.34 13.56
N TYR A 446 -2.51 -36.07 12.59
CA TYR A 446 -2.70 -36.95 11.45
C TYR A 446 -1.51 -36.81 10.50
N ALA A 447 -0.85 -37.93 10.24
CA ALA A 447 0.22 -38.06 9.27
C ALA A 447 0.03 -39.38 8.48
N PRO A 448 -0.27 -39.32 7.18
CA PRO A 448 -0.70 -40.50 6.41
C PRO A 448 0.36 -41.59 6.28
N ASN A 449 1.63 -41.26 6.51
CA ASN A 449 2.77 -42.19 6.38
C ASN A 449 3.38 -42.61 7.73
N THR A 450 2.71 -42.33 8.86
CA THR A 450 3.21 -42.74 10.17
C THR A 450 2.97 -44.23 10.38
N PRO A 451 4.01 -45.03 10.71
CA PRO A 451 3.86 -46.46 10.95
C PRO A 451 2.85 -46.73 12.08
N TYR A 452 2.02 -47.76 11.91
CA TYR A 452 0.85 -48.13 12.73
C TYR A 452 1.10 -48.35 14.24
N GLN A 453 2.36 -48.44 14.66
CA GLN A 453 2.77 -48.85 16.00
C GLN A 453 2.32 -47.91 17.14
N PRO A 454 2.47 -46.57 17.04
CA PRO A 454 2.12 -45.65 18.14
C PRO A 454 0.61 -45.57 18.40
N ILE A 455 -0.21 -45.70 17.34
CA ILE A 455 -1.69 -45.67 17.46
C ILE A 455 -2.19 -46.97 18.12
N LYS A 456 -1.55 -48.10 17.81
CA LYS A 456 -1.88 -49.41 18.40
C LYS A 456 -1.52 -49.46 19.88
N GLU A 457 -0.35 -48.92 20.26
CA GLU A 457 0.09 -48.82 21.65
C GLU A 457 -0.86 -47.95 22.48
N TRP A 458 -1.32 -46.81 21.93
CA TRP A 458 -2.31 -45.96 22.59
C TRP A 458 -3.68 -46.64 22.78
N LEU A 459 -4.19 -47.35 21.77
CA LEU A 459 -5.45 -48.09 21.87
C LEU A 459 -5.40 -49.17 22.96
N ILE A 460 -4.26 -49.85 23.09
CA ILE A 460 -4.03 -50.88 24.12
C ILE A 460 -4.01 -50.25 25.51
N GLU A 461 -3.40 -49.07 25.66
CA GLU A 461 -3.32 -48.34 26.93
C GLU A 461 -4.69 -47.79 27.37
N MET A 462 -5.48 -47.22 26.45
CA MET A 462 -6.82 -46.66 26.74
C MET A 462 -7.87 -47.71 27.09
N LEU A 463 -7.67 -48.97 26.69
CA LEU A 463 -8.58 -50.09 26.95
C LEU A 463 -8.15 -50.92 28.17
N GLU A 464 -7.23 -50.41 29.00
CA GLU A 464 -6.70 -51.10 30.19
C GLU A 464 -6.22 -52.54 29.91
N GLY A 465 -5.71 -52.78 28.69
CA GLY A 465 -5.25 -54.11 28.28
C GLY A 465 -6.33 -55.08 27.79
N ASP A 466 -7.60 -54.66 27.65
CA ASP A 466 -8.65 -55.50 27.06
C ASP A 466 -8.53 -55.53 25.52
N LEU A 467 -7.82 -56.54 25.03
CA LEU A 467 -7.55 -56.77 23.61
C LEU A 467 -8.79 -57.15 22.80
N SER A 468 -9.92 -57.49 23.43
CA SER A 468 -11.13 -57.95 22.75
C SER A 468 -11.85 -56.85 21.94
N LEU A 469 -11.56 -55.57 22.22
CA LEU A 469 -12.08 -54.42 21.47
C LEU A 469 -11.11 -53.91 20.38
N VAL A 470 -9.84 -54.33 20.41
CA VAL A 470 -8.78 -53.90 19.47
C VAL A 470 -8.80 -54.71 18.17
N GLU A 471 -9.33 -55.94 18.20
CA GLU A 471 -9.46 -56.81 17.01
C GLU A 471 -10.52 -56.36 15.99
N GLY A 472 -11.18 -55.22 16.23
CA GLY A 472 -12.13 -54.60 15.31
C GLY A 472 -11.62 -53.39 14.53
N CYS A 473 -10.37 -52.93 14.73
CA CYS A 473 -9.85 -51.74 14.06
C CYS A 473 -9.16 -52.13 12.74
N PRO A 474 -9.78 -51.91 11.57
CA PRO A 474 -9.14 -52.27 10.31
C PRO A 474 -7.98 -51.30 10.10
N SER A 475 -6.83 -51.86 9.75
CA SER A 475 -5.91 -51.20 8.84
C SER A 475 -6.72 -50.42 7.81
N VAL A 476 -6.39 -49.15 7.58
CA VAL A 476 -6.94 -48.30 6.53
C VAL A 476 -6.42 -48.80 5.16
N SER A 477 -6.62 -50.08 4.88
CA SER A 477 -6.40 -50.79 3.62
C SER A 477 -7.76 -51.25 3.14
N ALA A 478 -8.17 -50.66 2.01
CA ALA A 478 -9.42 -50.94 1.36
C ALA A 478 -9.56 -52.44 1.02
N ARG A 479 -10.59 -53.09 1.56
CA ARG A 479 -11.41 -54.08 0.84
C ARG A 479 -12.57 -54.54 1.73
N GLY A 480 -13.79 -54.39 1.22
CA GLY A 480 -14.95 -55.14 1.69
C GLY A 480 -15.92 -54.35 2.55
N ARG A 481 -17.19 -54.44 2.17
CA ARG A 481 -18.35 -53.77 2.74
C ARG A 481 -18.62 -54.27 4.16
N ASP A 482 -19.29 -53.40 4.92
CA ASP A 482 -20.18 -53.75 6.03
C ASP A 482 -19.48 -54.14 7.34
N ARG A 483 -19.07 -53.13 8.15
CA ARG A 483 -18.86 -53.17 9.62
C ARG A 483 -18.24 -51.89 10.22
N SER A 484 -18.48 -50.71 9.65
CA SER A 484 -17.86 -49.44 10.08
C SER A 484 -18.55 -48.73 11.28
N LEU A 485 -19.48 -49.38 11.99
CA LEU A 485 -20.35 -48.69 12.97
C LEU A 485 -19.88 -48.72 14.45
N ARG A 486 -18.81 -49.41 14.84
CA ARG A 486 -18.51 -49.60 16.28
C ARG A 486 -17.52 -48.62 16.94
N LEU A 487 -16.63 -47.96 16.20
CA LEU A 487 -15.68 -47.00 16.81
C LEU A 487 -16.36 -45.69 17.24
N ALA A 488 -17.33 -45.20 16.47
CA ALA A 488 -18.09 -43.99 16.81
C ALA A 488 -18.99 -44.16 18.05
N GLU A 489 -19.51 -45.38 18.30
CA GLU A 489 -20.33 -45.71 19.48
C GLU A 489 -19.49 -45.89 20.76
N VAL A 490 -18.28 -46.45 20.67
CA VAL A 490 -17.41 -46.71 21.82
C VAL A 490 -16.69 -45.44 22.31
N PHE A 491 -16.26 -44.56 21.40
CA PHE A 491 -15.44 -43.38 21.71
C PHE A 491 -16.22 -42.06 21.79
N GLY A 492 -17.55 -42.10 21.93
CA GLY A 492 -18.46 -40.95 21.93
C GLY A 492 -17.79 -39.59 22.19
N VAL A 493 -17.81 -38.73 21.17
CA VAL A 493 -17.02 -37.48 20.95
C VAL A 493 -17.16 -36.41 22.06
N ASN A 494 -17.87 -36.70 23.17
CA ASN A 494 -18.23 -35.78 24.23
C ASN A 494 -17.85 -36.23 25.66
N ARG A 495 -16.99 -37.26 25.86
CA ARG A 495 -16.47 -37.55 27.22
C ARG A 495 -15.30 -36.64 27.56
N THR A 496 -15.38 -35.96 28.72
CA THR A 496 -14.27 -35.24 29.34
C THR A 496 -13.18 -36.22 29.77
N TRP A 497 -11.99 -36.11 29.18
CA TRP A 497 -10.83 -36.91 29.56
C TRP A 497 -10.10 -36.22 30.73
N GLY A 498 -10.12 -36.84 31.90
CA GLY A 498 -9.54 -36.29 33.12
C GLY A 498 -8.02 -36.13 33.04
N ASN A 499 -7.51 -35.05 33.64
CA ASN A 499 -6.09 -34.73 33.79
C ASN A 499 -5.29 -35.90 34.40
N ARG A 500 -4.62 -36.70 33.58
CA ARG A 500 -3.45 -37.49 34.01
C ARG A 500 -2.26 -37.10 33.16
N LYS A 501 -1.28 -36.44 33.80
CA LYS A 501 0.06 -36.24 33.25
C LYS A 501 0.75 -37.60 33.23
N ILE A 502 1.12 -38.08 32.05
CA ILE A 502 2.01 -39.25 31.92
C ILE A 502 3.30 -38.74 31.27
N TYR A 503 4.39 -38.87 32.00
CA TYR A 503 5.75 -38.58 31.54
C TYR A 503 6.27 -39.78 30.75
N LEU A 504 6.67 -39.59 29.49
CA LEU A 504 7.47 -40.56 28.76
C LEU A 504 8.91 -40.05 28.66
N ASN A 505 9.81 -40.79 29.30
CA ASN A 505 11.26 -40.58 29.26
C ASN A 505 11.79 -40.92 27.85
N PRO A 506 12.70 -40.12 27.27
CA PRO A 506 13.26 -40.42 25.96
C PRO A 506 14.23 -41.60 26.12
N ILE A 507 13.93 -42.72 25.44
CA ILE A 507 14.79 -43.91 25.44
C ILE A 507 16.12 -43.54 24.78
N GLY A 508 17.16 -43.62 25.60
CA GLY A 508 18.54 -43.40 25.24
C GLY A 508 19.13 -44.49 24.37
N ASP A 509 20.10 -44.03 23.59
CA ASP A 509 21.09 -44.79 22.86
C ASP A 509 21.77 -45.85 23.74
N ARG A 510 21.69 -47.12 23.34
CA ARG A 510 22.57 -48.18 23.84
C ARG A 510 22.95 -49.12 22.71
N THR A 511 24.00 -48.74 22.00
CA THR A 511 24.96 -49.69 21.43
C THR A 511 25.71 -50.40 22.57
N GLY A 512 25.83 -51.73 22.52
CA GLY A 512 26.79 -52.45 23.36
C GLY A 512 26.56 -53.95 23.44
N ARG A 513 27.45 -54.72 22.80
CA ARG A 513 27.59 -56.17 22.91
C ARG A 513 28.08 -56.59 24.31
N VAL A 514 27.69 -57.83 24.65
CA VAL A 514 28.09 -58.74 25.75
C VAL A 514 27.65 -58.34 27.15
#